data_AF-A0A661PGC5-F1
#
_entry.id   AF-A0A661PGC5-F1
#
_cell.length_a   1.000
_cell.length_b   1.000
_cell.length_c   1.000
_cell.angle_alpha   90.00
_cell.angle_beta   90.00
_cell.angle_gamma   90.00
#
_symmetry.space_group_name_H-M   'P 1'
#
loop_
_entity.id
_entity.type
_entity.pdbx_description
1 polymer ?
#
loop_
_entity_poly.entity_id
_entity_poly.type
_entity_poly.pdbx_seq_one_letter_code
_entity_poly.pdbx_strand_id
1 'polypeptide(L)'
;MSPPNKEQSIMGKTKGPERAQEMVDVLKRWQSLERQAMSDTAEIIEETKSPLVTIIMEIIRHDSLMHHRVQQFLIDTLTTTNVAVSRDDVATIWEKIEAHDKVEKQTIEMAKELREKAWSPIHKQLLDYLFTDESKHDSLLVQLDEVKKGMSQASGG
;
A
#
# COMPACT_ATOMS: atom_id res chain seq x y z
N MET A 1 -16.02 -13.79 38.29
CA MET A 1 -14.80 -13.52 37.51
C MET A 1 -14.63 -14.66 36.53
N SER A 2 -14.98 -14.45 35.27
CA SER A 2 -14.79 -15.46 34.22
C SER A 2 -13.32 -15.47 33.78
N PRO A 3 -12.71 -16.64 33.51
CA PRO A 3 -11.32 -16.70 33.06
C PRO A 3 -11.16 -16.12 31.64
N PRO A 4 -9.99 -15.55 31.31
CA PRO A 4 -9.75 -14.94 30.01
C PRO A 4 -9.62 -15.98 28.89
N ASN A 5 -10.19 -15.62 27.75
CA ASN A 5 -10.25 -16.37 26.49
C ASN A 5 -8.85 -16.71 25.97
N LYS A 6 -8.54 -18.00 25.80
CA LYS A 6 -7.27 -18.49 25.22
C LYS A 6 -7.39 -18.50 23.69
N GLU A 7 -7.32 -17.32 23.07
CA GLU A 7 -7.26 -17.18 21.61
C GLU A 7 -6.03 -16.39 21.14
N GLN A 8 -4.91 -16.54 21.84
CA GLN A 8 -3.61 -16.02 21.39
C GLN A 8 -2.50 -17.03 21.63
N SER A 9 -2.38 -18.00 20.72
CA SER A 9 -1.11 -18.66 20.44
C SER A 9 -1.19 -19.41 19.12
N ILE A 10 -0.87 -18.74 18.01
CA ILE A 10 -0.52 -19.41 16.76
C ILE A 10 0.80 -18.82 16.28
N MET A 11 1.89 -19.11 16.98
CA MET A 11 3.23 -19.02 16.41
C MET A 11 4.07 -20.17 16.97
N GLY A 12 3.65 -21.39 16.64
CA GLY A 12 4.56 -22.54 16.65
C GLY A 12 5.61 -22.35 15.56
N LYS A 13 6.87 -22.72 15.81
CA LYS A 13 7.95 -22.66 14.81
C LYS A 13 7.70 -23.66 13.67
N THR A 14 6.89 -23.29 12.69
CA THR A 14 6.72 -24.02 11.42
C THR A 14 7.98 -23.93 10.57
N LYS A 15 8.24 -24.93 9.71
CA LYS A 15 9.41 -24.97 8.83
C LYS A 15 9.23 -24.01 7.64
N GLY A 16 10.32 -23.63 6.96
CA GLY A 16 10.32 -22.63 5.87
C GLY A 16 9.21 -22.82 4.81
N PRO A 17 9.03 -24.02 4.24
CA PRO A 17 7.98 -24.28 3.25
C PRO A 17 6.54 -24.17 3.79
N GLU A 18 6.33 -24.57 5.05
CA GLU A 18 5.01 -24.48 5.71
C GLU A 18 4.61 -23.02 5.95
N ARG A 19 5.58 -22.16 6.31
CA ARG A 19 5.36 -20.72 6.46
C ARG A 19 4.99 -20.03 5.15
N ALA A 20 5.65 -20.40 4.05
CA ALA A 20 5.37 -19.83 2.74
C ALA A 20 3.95 -20.20 2.28
N GLN A 21 3.54 -21.46 2.47
CA GLN A 21 2.19 -21.91 2.13
C GLN A 21 1.12 -21.20 2.96
N GLU A 22 1.33 -21.10 4.28
CA GLU A 22 0.42 -20.38 5.18
C GLU A 22 0.26 -18.90 4.77
N MET A 23 1.36 -18.24 4.41
CA MET A 23 1.34 -16.86 3.93
C MET A 23 0.53 -16.73 2.63
N VAL A 24 0.72 -17.63 1.67
CA VAL A 24 -0.05 -17.65 0.41
C VAL A 24 -1.54 -17.82 0.67
N ASP A 25 -1.91 -18.71 1.59
CA ASP A 25 -3.31 -18.99 1.91
C ASP A 25 -4.00 -17.77 2.55
N VAL A 26 -3.30 -17.09 3.47
CA VAL A 26 -3.79 -15.83 4.08
C VAL A 26 -3.92 -14.74 3.03
N LEU A 27 -2.93 -14.55 2.15
CA LEU A 27 -2.97 -13.54 1.10
C LEU A 27 -4.14 -13.76 0.12
N LYS A 28 -4.41 -15.02 -0.27
CA LYS A 28 -5.56 -15.36 -1.13
C LYS A 28 -6.90 -15.08 -0.45
N ARG A 29 -6.99 -15.35 0.84
CA ARG A 29 -8.18 -14.99 1.63
C ARG A 29 -8.36 -13.47 1.68
N TRP A 30 -7.30 -12.72 1.92
CA TRP A 30 -7.33 -11.27 1.93
C TRP A 30 -7.73 -10.70 0.56
N GLN A 31 -7.16 -11.19 -0.55
CA GLN A 31 -7.59 -10.80 -1.90
C GLN A 31 -9.09 -11.01 -2.16
N SER A 32 -9.70 -12.01 -1.52
CA SER A 32 -11.14 -12.24 -1.64
C SER A 32 -11.94 -11.16 -0.93
N LEU A 33 -11.44 -10.66 0.21
CA LEU A 33 -12.02 -9.52 0.91
C LEU A 33 -11.83 -8.23 0.11
N GLU A 34 -10.67 -8.01 -0.53
CA GLU A 34 -10.47 -6.84 -1.41
C GLU A 34 -11.45 -6.84 -2.59
N ARG A 35 -11.72 -8.02 -3.18
CA ARG A 35 -12.75 -8.15 -4.23
C ARG A 35 -14.15 -7.84 -3.73
N GLN A 36 -14.49 -8.28 -2.52
CA GLN A 36 -15.78 -7.94 -1.92
C GLN A 36 -15.88 -6.43 -1.70
N ALA A 37 -14.86 -5.80 -1.11
CA ALA A 37 -14.83 -4.36 -0.90
C ALA A 37 -14.99 -3.57 -2.21
N MET A 38 -14.35 -4.02 -3.29
CA MET A 38 -14.53 -3.41 -4.62
C MET A 38 -15.95 -3.53 -5.17
N SER A 39 -16.65 -4.63 -4.88
CA SER A 39 -18.04 -4.84 -5.27
C SER A 39 -18.98 -3.96 -4.43
N ASP A 40 -18.80 -3.98 -3.11
CA ASP A 40 -19.64 -3.24 -2.17
C ASP A 40 -19.55 -1.73 -2.45
N THR A 41 -18.34 -1.22 -2.67
CA THR A 41 -18.14 0.20 -3.01
C THR A 41 -18.76 0.57 -4.36
N ALA A 42 -18.75 -0.33 -5.36
CA ALA A 42 -19.40 -0.08 -6.64
C ALA A 42 -20.94 0.01 -6.48
N GLU A 43 -21.53 -0.91 -5.70
CA GLU A 43 -22.97 -0.88 -5.40
C GLU A 43 -23.37 0.42 -4.68
N ILE A 44 -22.60 0.84 -3.67
CA ILE A 44 -22.86 2.10 -2.95
C ILE A 44 -22.77 3.32 -3.89
N ILE A 45 -21.82 3.33 -4.83
CA ILE A 45 -21.68 4.40 -5.84
C ILE A 45 -22.91 4.45 -6.75
N GLU A 46 -23.44 3.30 -7.16
CA GLU A 46 -24.63 3.22 -8.01
C GLU A 46 -25.91 3.70 -7.29
N GLU A 47 -26.03 3.45 -5.99
CA GLU A 47 -27.20 3.82 -5.19
C GLU A 47 -27.22 5.27 -4.71
N THR A 48 -26.04 5.84 -4.44
CA THR A 48 -25.94 7.17 -3.83
C THR A 48 -26.10 8.30 -4.85
N LYS A 49 -26.74 9.39 -4.41
CA LYS A 49 -26.74 10.67 -5.15
C LYS A 49 -25.76 11.69 -4.58
N SER A 50 -25.07 11.34 -3.49
CA SER A 50 -24.15 12.24 -2.80
C SER A 50 -22.78 12.24 -3.48
N PRO A 51 -22.32 13.37 -4.05
CA PRO A 51 -20.98 13.44 -4.65
C PRO A 51 -19.87 13.16 -3.62
N LEU A 52 -20.08 13.53 -2.36
CA LEU A 52 -19.12 13.27 -1.29
C LEU A 52 -19.00 11.77 -0.98
N VAL A 53 -20.13 11.06 -0.92
CA VAL A 53 -20.09 9.60 -0.70
C VAL A 53 -19.44 8.92 -1.89
N THR A 54 -19.75 9.37 -3.11
CA THR A 54 -19.17 8.86 -4.35
C THR A 54 -17.64 8.93 -4.32
N ILE A 55 -17.06 10.11 -4.08
CA ILE A 55 -15.59 10.26 -4.09
C ILE A 55 -14.91 9.44 -2.99
N ILE A 56 -15.53 9.31 -1.81
CA ILE A 56 -14.98 8.48 -0.72
C ILE A 56 -15.00 7.00 -1.12
N MET A 57 -16.09 6.52 -1.72
CA MET A 57 -16.17 5.13 -2.20
C MET A 57 -15.20 4.86 -3.35
N GLU A 58 -15.01 5.81 -4.26
CA GLU A 58 -14.02 5.70 -5.33
C GLU A 58 -12.59 5.56 -4.79
N ILE A 59 -12.21 6.40 -3.82
CA ILE A 59 -10.91 6.32 -3.12
C ILE A 59 -10.70 4.92 -2.53
N ILE A 60 -11.64 4.45 -1.72
CA ILE A 60 -11.54 3.14 -1.06
C ILE A 60 -11.44 2.01 -2.09
N ARG A 61 -12.25 2.09 -3.15
CA ARG A 61 -12.25 1.10 -4.22
C ARG A 61 -10.91 1.04 -4.95
N HIS A 62 -10.31 2.20 -5.24
CA HIS A 62 -9.00 2.29 -5.88
C HIS A 62 -7.88 1.72 -5.00
N ASP A 63 -7.92 1.99 -3.69
CA ASP A 63 -6.97 1.43 -2.73
C ASP A 63 -7.09 -0.10 -2.65
N SER A 64 -8.31 -0.64 -2.57
CA SER A 64 -8.55 -2.09 -2.58
C SER A 64 -8.02 -2.77 -3.84
N LEU A 65 -8.11 -2.10 -4.99
CA LEU A 65 -7.51 -2.61 -6.24
C LEU A 65 -5.98 -2.68 -6.14
N MET A 66 -5.34 -1.64 -5.60
CA MET A 66 -3.89 -1.63 -5.41
C MET A 66 -3.44 -2.64 -4.36
N HIS A 67 -4.16 -2.79 -3.25
CA HIS A 67 -3.90 -3.82 -2.24
C HIS A 67 -3.98 -5.23 -2.83
N HIS A 68 -5.02 -5.52 -3.60
CA HIS A 68 -5.17 -6.81 -4.29
C HIS A 68 -3.97 -7.11 -5.19
N ARG A 69 -3.49 -6.11 -5.93
CA ARG A 69 -2.30 -6.22 -6.80
C ARG A 69 -1.02 -6.45 -6.01
N VAL A 70 -0.80 -5.73 -4.90
CA VAL A 70 0.36 -5.93 -4.01
C VAL A 70 0.33 -7.34 -3.42
N GLN A 71 -0.83 -7.82 -2.97
CA GLN A 71 -1.00 -9.18 -2.47
C GLN A 71 -0.70 -10.22 -3.54
N GLN A 72 -1.11 -9.98 -4.79
CA GLN A 72 -0.79 -10.88 -5.90
C GLN A 72 0.71 -10.95 -6.15
N PHE A 73 1.38 -9.80 -6.16
CA PHE A 73 2.83 -9.72 -6.31
C PHE A 73 3.56 -10.51 -5.22
N LEU A 74 3.11 -10.41 -3.96
CA LEU A 74 3.65 -11.21 -2.86
C LEU A 74 3.40 -12.73 -3.03
N ILE A 75 2.26 -13.14 -3.58
CA ILE A 75 2.00 -14.54 -3.89
C ILE A 75 2.95 -15.02 -5.01
N ASP A 76 3.15 -14.20 -6.03
CA ASP A 76 3.99 -14.54 -7.18
C ASP A 76 5.46 -14.70 -6.78
N THR A 77 5.97 -13.88 -5.84
CA THR A 77 7.33 -14.00 -5.30
C THR A 77 7.55 -15.32 -4.56
N LEU A 78 6.49 -15.92 -4.01
CA LEU A 78 6.55 -17.16 -3.24
C LEU A 78 6.28 -18.41 -4.08
N THR A 79 5.62 -18.26 -5.24
CA THR A 79 5.04 -19.41 -5.97
C THR A 79 5.49 -19.55 -7.41
N THR A 80 5.86 -18.45 -8.10
CA THR A 80 6.07 -18.49 -9.56
C THR A 80 7.33 -17.79 -10.03
N THR A 81 7.63 -16.60 -9.53
CA THR A 81 8.57 -15.68 -10.18
C THR A 81 9.70 -15.27 -9.25
N ASN A 82 10.95 -15.35 -9.74
CA ASN A 82 12.07 -14.67 -9.10
C ASN A 82 11.94 -13.16 -9.39
N VAL A 83 11.49 -12.40 -8.39
CA VAL A 83 11.22 -10.95 -8.51
C VAL A 83 12.50 -10.13 -8.31
N ALA A 84 13.60 -10.63 -8.86
CA ALA A 84 14.86 -9.91 -8.82
C ALA A 84 14.74 -8.67 -9.73
N VAL A 85 14.64 -7.50 -9.12
CA VAL A 85 14.92 -6.24 -9.81
C VAL A 85 16.43 -6.18 -9.99
N SER A 86 16.93 -5.95 -11.21
CA SER A 86 18.37 -5.79 -11.41
C SER A 86 18.81 -4.38 -11.04
N ARG A 87 20.09 -4.19 -10.71
CA ARG A 87 20.60 -2.84 -10.44
C ARG A 87 20.49 -1.94 -11.65
N ASP A 88 20.66 -2.49 -12.85
CA ASP A 88 20.59 -1.75 -14.10
C ASP A 88 19.16 -1.26 -14.36
N ASP A 89 18.15 -2.05 -13.99
CA ASP A 89 16.75 -1.65 -14.07
C ASP A 89 16.49 -0.41 -13.20
N VAL A 90 16.95 -0.42 -11.95
CA VAL A 90 16.78 0.72 -11.02
C VAL A 90 17.61 1.92 -11.47
N ALA A 91 18.86 1.70 -11.88
CA ALA A 91 19.76 2.78 -12.29
C ALA A 91 19.22 3.55 -13.50
N THR A 92 18.65 2.83 -14.48
CA THR A 92 18.12 3.42 -15.73
C THR A 92 16.95 4.38 -15.48
N ILE A 93 16.17 4.17 -14.42
CA ILE A 93 15.01 5.00 -14.07
C ILE A 93 15.27 5.93 -12.88
N TRP A 94 16.47 5.89 -12.28
CA TRP A 94 16.75 6.55 -11.01
C TRP A 94 16.54 8.06 -11.05
N GLU A 95 17.05 8.73 -12.09
CA GLU A 95 16.88 10.18 -12.26
C GLU A 95 15.40 10.58 -12.34
N LYS A 96 14.54 9.72 -12.91
CA LYS A 96 13.10 9.94 -12.97
C LYS A 96 12.44 9.77 -11.60
N ILE A 97 12.91 8.81 -10.81
CA ILE A 97 12.45 8.60 -9.43
C ILE A 97 12.80 9.81 -8.57
N GLU A 98 14.04 10.31 -8.64
CA GLU A 98 14.47 11.51 -7.91
C GLU A 98 13.71 12.77 -8.35
N ALA A 99 13.39 12.88 -9.64
CA ALA A 99 12.56 13.98 -10.13
C ALA A 99 11.13 13.90 -9.57
N HIS A 100 10.56 12.70 -9.46
CA HIS A 100 9.24 12.48 -8.88
C HIS A 100 9.21 12.76 -7.37
N ASP A 101 10.23 12.30 -6.61
CA ASP A 101 10.39 12.59 -5.17
C ASP A 101 10.36 14.11 -4.87
N LYS A 102 10.96 14.93 -5.75
CA LYS A 102 10.89 16.40 -5.62
C LYS A 102 9.48 16.96 -5.82
N VAL A 103 8.71 16.35 -6.72
CA VAL A 103 7.29 16.72 -6.94
C VAL A 103 6.49 16.36 -5.70
N GLU A 104 6.69 15.17 -5.12
CA GLU A 104 5.97 14.73 -3.92
C GLU A 104 6.24 15.62 -2.70
N LYS A 105 7.47 16.09 -2.53
CA LYS A 105 7.78 17.06 -1.46
C LYS A 105 7.05 18.39 -1.65
N GLN A 106 6.85 18.83 -2.88
CA GLN A 106 6.06 20.04 -3.15
C GLN A 106 4.57 19.83 -2.89
N THR A 107 4.01 18.67 -3.25
CA THR A 107 2.60 18.34 -3.02
C THR A 107 2.29 18.23 -1.52
N ILE A 108 3.18 17.62 -0.73
CA ILE A 108 3.08 17.53 0.74
C ILE A 108 2.98 18.92 1.38
N GLU A 109 3.89 19.85 1.02
CA GLU A 109 3.86 21.20 1.58
C GLU A 109 2.59 21.97 1.17
N MET A 110 2.17 21.85 -0.09
CA MET A 110 0.91 22.46 -0.56
C MET A 110 -0.31 21.90 0.19
N ALA A 111 -0.40 20.58 0.37
CA ALA A 111 -1.49 19.94 1.10
C ALA A 111 -1.55 20.41 2.55
N LYS A 112 -0.39 20.49 3.22
CA LYS A 112 -0.27 20.99 4.59
C LYS A 112 -0.72 22.46 4.70
N GLU A 113 -0.25 23.33 3.82
CA GLU A 113 -0.66 24.74 3.82
C GLU A 113 -2.16 24.92 3.60
N LEU A 114 -2.74 24.20 2.63
CA LEU A 114 -4.16 24.28 2.33
C LEU A 114 -5.01 23.76 3.49
N ARG A 115 -4.57 22.69 4.14
CA ARG A 115 -5.26 22.09 5.29
C ARG A 115 -5.39 23.07 6.46
N GLU A 116 -4.32 23.81 6.77
CA GLU A 116 -4.33 24.81 7.85
C GLU A 116 -5.27 25.98 7.53
N LYS A 117 -5.41 26.34 6.25
CA LYS A 117 -6.31 27.40 5.78
C LYS A 117 -7.76 26.93 5.60
N ALA A 118 -7.99 25.61 5.51
CA ALA A 118 -9.33 25.06 5.33
C ALA A 118 -10.19 25.29 6.58
N TRP A 119 -11.46 25.63 6.37
CA TRP A 119 -12.44 25.85 7.44
C TRP A 119 -13.55 24.78 7.45
N SER A 120 -13.80 24.15 6.30
CA SER A 120 -14.75 23.05 6.16
C SER A 120 -14.15 21.75 6.69
N PRO A 121 -14.83 21.02 7.61
CA PRO A 121 -14.39 19.72 8.08
C PRO A 121 -14.17 18.71 6.96
N ILE A 122 -15.03 18.73 5.93
CA ILE A 122 -14.92 17.83 4.78
C ILE A 122 -13.68 18.15 3.94
N HIS A 123 -13.38 19.43 3.72
CA HIS A 123 -12.16 19.81 2.99
C HIS A 123 -10.91 19.40 3.77
N LYS A 124 -10.91 19.59 5.10
CA LYS A 124 -9.80 19.13 5.95
C LYS A 124 -9.60 17.62 5.83
N GLN A 125 -10.69 16.85 5.89
CA GLN A 125 -10.63 15.40 5.77
C GLN A 125 -10.06 14.94 4.41
N LEU A 126 -10.48 15.56 3.31
CA LEU A 126 -9.96 15.21 1.98
C LEU A 126 -8.50 15.67 1.80
N LEU A 127 -8.12 16.81 2.38
CA LEU A 127 -6.71 17.26 2.40
C LEU A 127 -5.83 16.37 3.28
N ASP A 128 -6.37 15.86 4.39
CA ASP A 128 -5.71 14.86 5.24
C ASP A 128 -5.46 13.56 4.47
N TYR A 129 -6.45 13.12 3.67
CA TYR A 129 -6.29 11.96 2.78
C TYR A 129 -5.15 12.18 1.77
N LEU A 130 -5.16 13.30 1.03
CA LEU A 130 -4.10 13.61 0.06
C LEU A 130 -2.72 13.68 0.73
N PHE A 131 -2.61 14.41 1.83
CA PHE A 131 -1.35 14.51 2.59
C PHE A 131 -0.82 13.13 3.03
N THR A 132 -1.71 12.25 3.49
CA THR A 132 -1.35 10.90 3.91
C THR A 132 -0.80 10.08 2.74
N ASP A 133 -1.41 10.19 1.57
CA ASP A 133 -0.98 9.46 0.38
C ASP A 133 0.36 9.95 -0.16
N GLU A 134 0.60 11.26 -0.24
CA GLU A 134 1.90 11.76 -0.70
C GLU A 134 3.03 11.45 0.30
N SER A 135 2.73 11.49 1.60
CA SER A 135 3.69 11.07 2.64
C SER A 135 4.04 9.57 2.53
N LYS A 136 3.04 8.74 2.16
CA LYS A 136 3.23 7.32 1.88
C LYS A 136 4.09 7.13 0.63
N HIS A 137 3.88 7.92 -0.43
CA HIS A 137 4.69 7.86 -1.66
C HIS A 137 6.16 8.22 -1.39
N ASP A 138 6.44 9.32 -0.69
CA ASP A 138 7.79 9.72 -0.27
C ASP A 138 8.49 8.58 0.49
N SER A 139 7.79 7.97 1.46
CA SER A 139 8.30 6.85 2.24
C SER A 139 8.64 5.61 1.39
N LEU A 140 7.82 5.28 0.39
CA LEU A 140 8.08 4.16 -0.53
C LEU A 140 9.30 4.42 -1.42
N LEU A 141 9.51 5.66 -1.86
CA LEU A 141 10.69 6.03 -2.66
C LEU A 141 11.98 5.95 -1.83
N VAL A 142 11.93 6.36 -0.55
CA VAL A 142 13.06 6.21 0.37
C VAL A 142 13.42 4.73 0.56
N GLN A 143 12.42 3.86 0.75
CA GLN A 143 12.66 2.41 0.87
C GLN A 143 13.26 1.82 -0.42
N LEU A 144 12.86 2.33 -1.59
CA LEU A 144 13.44 1.91 -2.87
C LEU A 144 14.93 2.31 -3.00
N ASP A 145 15.33 3.47 -2.46
CA ASP A 145 16.73 3.88 -2.36
C ASP A 145 17.55 2.94 -1.46
N GLU A 146 16.96 2.52 -0.33
CA GLU A 146 17.60 1.55 0.57
C GLU A 146 17.82 0.20 -0.10
N VAL A 147 16.84 -0.28 -0.89
CA VAL A 147 16.99 -1.50 -1.69
C VAL A 147 18.15 -1.35 -2.68
N LYS A 148 18.25 -0.22 -3.40
CA LYS A 148 19.38 0.06 -4.32
C LYS A 148 20.74 0.06 -3.60
N LYS A 149 20.83 0.67 -2.42
CA LYS A 149 22.05 0.70 -1.60
C LYS A 149 22.42 -0.68 -1.06
N GLY A 150 21.46 -1.42 -0.54
CA GLY A 150 21.63 -2.78 -0.03
C GLY A 150 22.05 -3.75 -1.13
N MET A 151 21.48 -3.60 -2.34
CA MET A 151 21.97 -4.29 -3.52
C MET A 151 23.44 -3.97 -3.72
N SER A 152 23.86 -2.70 -3.76
CA SER A 152 25.24 -2.23 -4.00
C SER A 152 26.32 -2.88 -3.11
N GLN A 153 26.00 -3.20 -1.85
CA GLN A 153 26.93 -3.84 -0.91
C GLN A 153 27.09 -5.35 -1.15
N ALA A 154 26.07 -6.03 -1.69
CA ALA A 154 26.07 -7.48 -1.87
C ALA A 154 26.89 -8.00 -3.07
N SER A 155 27.36 -7.12 -3.98
CA SER A 155 28.25 -7.52 -5.09
C SER A 155 29.71 -7.11 -4.88
N GLY A 156 30.08 -6.72 -3.67
CA GLY A 156 31.45 -6.34 -3.28
C GLY A 156 32.14 -7.37 -2.41
N GLY A 157 31.65 -8.62 -2.38
CA GLY A 157 32.20 -9.74 -1.59
C GLY A 157 32.59 -10.91 -2.48
#